data_AF-A0A958HWI5-F1
#
_entry.id   AF-A0A958HWI5-F1
#
_cell.length_a   1.000
_cell.length_b   1.000
_cell.length_c   1.000
_cell.angle_alpha   90.00
_cell.angle_beta   90.00
_cell.angle_gamma   90.00
#
_symmetry.space_group_name_H-M   'P 1'
#
loop_
_entity.id
_entity.type
_entity.pdbx_description
1 polymer ?
#
loop_
_entity_poly.entity_id
_entity_poly.type
_entity_poly.pdbx_seq_one_letter_code
_entity_poly.pdbx_strand_id
1 'polypeptide(L)'
;MKNLMTSVSGVRGIVGDSLTPETITKYVHAFAYPLAGDKIVVGGDPRVSQAFIRPLVKAVLIASGCQVIDIGITPTPTVQLAVETLHAAGGIAITASHNPVQWNGLKFIGGDGLFLPEKAVKALFQRADRRQHHYANWNELGEETP
;
A
#
# COMPACT_ATOMS: atom_id res chain seq x y z
N MET A 1 -5.19 -23.38 6.53
CA MET A 1 -5.51 -22.12 7.23
C MET A 1 -4.90 -21.00 6.41
N LYS A 2 -5.64 -19.93 6.08
CA LYS A 2 -5.10 -18.82 5.28
C LYS A 2 -4.08 -18.05 6.12
N ASN A 3 -2.81 -18.15 5.77
CA ASN A 3 -1.68 -17.54 6.47
C ASN A 3 -1.56 -16.03 6.16
N LEU A 4 -2.57 -15.24 6.50
CA LEU A 4 -2.50 -13.78 6.40
C LEU A 4 -1.99 -13.22 7.73
N MET A 5 -0.82 -12.60 7.73
CA MET A 5 -0.23 -11.95 8.88
C MET A 5 -0.53 -10.45 8.84
N THR A 6 -1.28 -9.96 9.82
CA THR A 6 -1.56 -8.54 10.03
C THR A 6 -0.89 -8.06 11.31
N SER A 7 0.03 -7.11 11.22
CA SER A 7 0.69 -6.50 12.39
C SER A 7 0.95 -5.01 12.16
N VAL A 8 1.56 -4.34 13.13
CA VAL A 8 2.07 -2.96 12.97
C VAL A 8 3.03 -2.80 11.80
N SER A 9 3.70 -3.89 11.40
CA SER A 9 4.60 -3.90 10.24
C SER A 9 3.87 -4.09 8.90
N GLY A 10 2.53 -4.08 8.89
CA GLY A 10 1.70 -4.19 7.70
C GLY A 10 1.04 -5.56 7.51
N VAL A 11 0.68 -5.86 6.26
CA VAL A 11 -0.06 -7.07 5.86
C VAL A 11 0.83 -7.93 4.98
N ARG A 12 1.05 -9.19 5.35
CA ARG A 12 1.90 -10.14 4.62
C ARG A 12 1.19 -11.47 4.44
N GLY A 13 1.40 -12.10 3.31
CA GLY A 13 0.83 -13.41 3.03
C GLY A 13 1.53 -14.11 1.88
N ILE A 14 1.15 -15.37 1.68
CA ILE A 14 1.60 -16.17 0.53
C ILE A 14 0.80 -15.71 -0.68
N VAL A 15 1.52 -15.33 -1.74
CA VAL A 15 0.93 -14.89 -3.00
C VAL A 15 0.09 -16.01 -3.60
N GLY A 16 -1.16 -15.71 -3.96
CA GLY A 16 -2.10 -16.69 -4.53
C GLY A 16 -2.86 -17.55 -3.50
N ASP A 17 -2.54 -17.44 -2.22
CA ASP A 17 -3.30 -18.07 -1.12
C ASP A 17 -3.88 -17.02 -0.18
N SER A 18 -3.07 -16.48 0.73
CA SER A 18 -3.52 -15.49 1.70
C SER A 18 -3.38 -14.05 1.20
N LEU A 19 -2.40 -13.78 0.32
CA LEU A 19 -2.23 -12.51 -0.36
C LEU A 19 -2.73 -12.62 -1.81
N THR A 20 -4.05 -12.46 -1.97
CA THR A 20 -4.73 -12.44 -3.27
C THR A 20 -4.94 -11.00 -3.76
N PRO A 21 -5.31 -10.78 -5.04
CA PRO A 21 -5.70 -9.46 -5.53
C PRO A 21 -6.76 -8.78 -4.66
N GLU A 22 -7.78 -9.53 -4.22
CA GLU A 22 -8.85 -9.01 -3.35
C GLU A 22 -8.31 -8.57 -1.99
N THR A 23 -7.39 -9.35 -1.40
CA THR A 23 -6.73 -8.97 -0.15
C THR A 23 -5.92 -7.67 -0.34
N ILE A 24 -5.14 -7.57 -1.41
CA ILE A 24 -4.33 -6.38 -1.71
C ILE A 24 -5.24 -5.17 -1.88
N THR A 25 -6.25 -5.24 -2.77
CA THR A 25 -7.21 -4.17 -3.01
C THR A 25 -7.90 -3.72 -1.73
N LYS A 26 -8.36 -4.67 -0.89
CA LYS A 26 -8.99 -4.38 0.40
C LYS A 26 -8.13 -3.46 1.27
N TYR A 27 -6.85 -3.79 1.44
CA TYR A 27 -5.97 -3.02 2.34
C TYR A 27 -5.43 -1.73 1.70
N VAL A 28 -5.13 -1.74 0.39
CA VAL A 28 -4.72 -0.51 -0.32
C VAL A 28 -5.86 0.50 -0.30
N HIS A 29 -7.09 0.06 -0.58
CA HIS A 29 -8.26 0.93 -0.52
C HIS A 29 -8.47 1.46 0.90
N ALA A 30 -8.37 0.59 1.92
CA ALA A 30 -8.52 1.04 3.30
C ALA A 30 -7.44 2.06 3.67
N PHE A 31 -6.21 1.94 3.16
CA PHE A 31 -5.18 2.95 3.34
C PHE A 31 -5.54 4.27 2.64
N ALA A 32 -5.99 4.20 1.38
CA ALA A 32 -6.28 5.33 0.50
C ALA A 32 -7.50 6.17 0.91
N TYR A 33 -8.48 5.56 1.58
CA TYR A 33 -9.77 6.20 1.93
C TYR A 33 -9.69 7.64 2.52
N PRO A 34 -8.78 7.98 3.44
CA PRO A 34 -8.70 9.31 4.02
C PRO A 34 -7.70 10.22 3.27
N LEU A 35 -7.14 9.77 2.16
CA LEU A 35 -6.01 10.38 1.43
C LEU A 35 -6.39 10.67 -0.04
N ALA A 36 -7.68 10.77 -0.34
CA ALA A 36 -8.13 11.15 -1.68
C ALA A 36 -7.64 12.57 -2.00
N GLY A 37 -7.04 12.75 -3.18
CA GLY A 37 -6.38 13.99 -3.60
C GLY A 37 -4.92 14.13 -3.13
N ASP A 38 -4.47 13.32 -2.18
CA ASP A 38 -3.09 13.39 -1.66
C ASP A 38 -2.10 12.55 -2.47
N LYS A 39 -0.81 12.92 -2.35
CA LYS A 39 0.31 12.17 -2.91
C LYS A 39 0.63 10.93 -2.07
N ILE A 40 0.78 9.79 -2.72
CA ILE A 40 1.16 8.51 -2.13
C ILE A 40 2.36 7.93 -2.86
N VAL A 41 3.45 7.70 -2.14
CA VAL A 41 4.66 7.08 -2.69
C VAL A 41 4.50 5.56 -2.69
N VAL A 42 4.81 4.91 -3.81
CA VAL A 42 4.80 3.46 -3.94
C VAL A 42 6.19 2.99 -4.37
N GLY A 43 6.70 1.96 -3.69
CA GLY A 43 7.96 1.31 -4.06
C GLY A 43 8.04 -0.08 -3.45
N GLY A 44 9.03 -0.88 -3.82
CA GLY A 44 9.13 -2.24 -3.28
C GLY A 44 10.41 -3.00 -3.60
N ASP A 45 10.59 -4.13 -2.93
CA ASP A 45 11.74 -5.02 -3.14
C ASP A 45 11.63 -5.79 -4.49
N PRO A 46 12.67 -6.50 -4.97
CA PRO A 46 12.66 -7.14 -6.29
C PRO A 46 11.93 -8.50 -6.34
N ARG A 47 10.97 -8.78 -5.45
CA ARG A 47 10.21 -10.05 -5.50
C ARG A 47 9.49 -10.20 -6.84
N VAL A 48 9.48 -11.42 -7.39
CA VAL A 48 8.82 -11.71 -8.70
C VAL A 48 7.35 -11.28 -8.75
N SER A 49 6.65 -11.36 -7.62
CA SER A 49 5.24 -10.96 -7.50
C SER A 49 5.01 -9.45 -7.62
N GLN A 50 6.05 -8.60 -7.59
CA GLN A 50 5.93 -7.17 -7.91
C GLN A 50 5.27 -6.92 -9.26
N ALA A 51 5.47 -7.83 -10.22
CA ALA A 51 4.94 -7.74 -11.58
C ALA A 51 3.42 -7.50 -11.62
N PHE A 52 2.67 -8.03 -10.66
CA PHE A 52 1.23 -7.78 -10.56
C PHE A 52 0.86 -6.91 -9.34
N ILE A 53 1.59 -7.02 -8.22
CA ILE A 53 1.21 -6.31 -6.99
C ILE A 53 1.38 -4.80 -7.18
N ARG A 54 2.50 -4.33 -7.73
CA ARG A 54 2.75 -2.91 -7.94
C ARG A 54 1.71 -2.25 -8.86
N PRO A 55 1.42 -2.75 -10.08
CA PRO A 55 0.39 -2.14 -10.92
C PRO A 55 -1.01 -2.22 -10.27
N LEU A 56 -1.32 -3.29 -9.53
CA LEU A 56 -2.58 -3.38 -8.79
C LEU A 56 -2.69 -2.32 -7.68
N VAL A 57 -1.64 -2.14 -6.87
CA VAL A 57 -1.60 -1.11 -5.82
C VAL A 57 -1.82 0.27 -6.43
N LYS A 58 -1.10 0.59 -7.52
CA LYS A 58 -1.23 1.88 -8.22
C LYS A 58 -2.65 2.10 -8.75
N ALA A 59 -3.22 1.10 -9.43
CA ALA A 59 -4.56 1.19 -9.96
C ALA A 59 -5.62 1.44 -8.87
N VAL A 60 -5.49 0.77 -7.71
CA VAL A 60 -6.42 0.97 -6.58
C VAL A 60 -6.28 2.36 -5.96
N LEU A 61 -5.05 2.86 -5.81
CA LEU A 61 -4.80 4.23 -5.33
C LEU A 61 -5.39 5.28 -6.28
N ILE A 62 -5.14 5.15 -7.58
CA ILE A 62 -5.69 6.02 -8.62
C ILE A 62 -7.22 5.98 -8.61
N ALA A 63 -7.81 4.78 -8.55
CA ALA A 63 -9.26 4.61 -8.45
C ALA A 63 -9.85 5.18 -7.15
N SER A 64 -9.03 5.36 -6.11
CA SER A 64 -9.41 6.01 -4.84
C SER A 64 -9.20 7.53 -4.86
N GLY A 65 -8.77 8.11 -5.99
CA GLY A 65 -8.49 9.55 -6.13
C GLY A 65 -7.11 10.00 -5.64
N CYS A 66 -6.20 9.08 -5.29
CA CYS A 66 -4.86 9.44 -4.82
C CYS A 66 -3.90 9.73 -5.98
N GLN A 67 -3.02 10.71 -5.79
CA GLN A 67 -1.91 11.01 -6.68
C GLN A 67 -0.76 10.05 -6.40
N VAL A 68 -0.32 9.26 -7.37
CA VAL A 68 0.63 8.16 -7.15
C VAL A 68 2.02 8.53 -7.66
N ILE A 69 3.04 8.35 -6.82
CA ILE A 69 4.45 8.50 -7.18
C ILE A 69 5.09 7.11 -7.09
N ASP A 70 5.32 6.45 -8.23
CA ASP A 70 5.96 5.13 -8.28
C ASP A 70 7.48 5.28 -8.41
N ILE A 71 8.21 4.95 -7.34
CA ILE A 71 9.67 4.97 -7.31
C ILE A 71 10.30 3.60 -7.59
N GLY A 72 9.50 2.65 -8.09
CA GLY A 72 9.98 1.39 -8.66
C GLY A 72 10.56 0.40 -7.65
N ILE A 73 11.60 -0.32 -8.06
CA ILE A 73 12.31 -1.27 -7.20
C ILE A 73 13.26 -0.49 -6.31
N THR A 74 13.00 -0.52 -5.00
CA THR A 74 13.73 0.28 -4.04
C THR A 74 13.64 -0.30 -2.62
N PRO A 75 14.64 -0.08 -1.75
CA PRO A 75 14.55 -0.43 -0.34
C PRO A 75 13.42 0.32 0.40
N THR A 76 12.83 -0.29 1.42
CA THR A 76 11.81 0.36 2.25
C THR A 76 12.23 1.72 2.82
N PRO A 77 13.48 1.90 3.33
CA PRO A 77 13.92 3.21 3.82
C PRO A 77 13.93 4.30 2.73
N THR A 78 14.09 3.94 1.46
CA THR A 78 14.01 4.90 0.35
C THR A 78 12.57 5.34 0.10
N VAL A 79 11.59 4.44 0.26
CA VAL A 79 10.16 4.82 0.25
C VAL A 79 9.86 5.80 1.38
N GLN A 80 10.36 5.52 2.58
CA GLN A 80 10.19 6.39 3.76
C GLN A 80 10.78 7.79 3.53
N LEU A 81 12.03 7.86 3.06
CA LEU A 81 12.69 9.13 2.76
C LEU A 81 11.98 9.90 1.62
N ALA A 82 11.50 9.19 0.60
CA ALA A 82 10.76 9.80 -0.51
C ALA A 82 9.44 10.39 -0.03
N VAL A 83 8.75 9.77 0.93
CA VAL A 83 7.54 10.35 1.53
C VAL A 83 7.82 11.70 2.18
N GLU A 84 8.89 11.80 3.00
CA GLU A 84 9.27 13.07 3.64
C GLU A 84 9.72 14.11 2.61
N THR A 85 10.58 13.70 1.67
CA THR A 85 11.22 14.58 0.68
C THR A 85 10.22 15.16 -0.31
N LEU A 86 9.21 14.37 -0.70
CA LEU A 86 8.18 14.77 -1.66
C LEU A 86 6.94 15.35 -0.98
N HIS A 87 6.97 15.49 0.35
CA HIS A 87 5.86 15.94 1.18
C HIS A 87 4.56 15.16 0.87
N ALA A 88 4.69 13.84 0.71
CA ALA A 88 3.57 12.96 0.45
C ALA A 88 2.79 12.69 1.74
N ALA A 89 1.49 12.42 1.64
CA ALA A 89 0.67 12.12 2.81
C ALA A 89 0.94 10.70 3.38
N GLY A 90 1.62 9.86 2.60
CA GLY A 90 2.08 8.55 3.04
C GLY A 90 2.70 7.74 1.92
N GLY A 91 2.96 6.47 2.21
CA GLY A 91 3.51 5.54 1.22
C GLY A 91 3.20 4.08 1.49
N ILE A 92 3.38 3.27 0.45
CA ILE A 92 3.24 1.82 0.49
C ILE A 92 4.55 1.19 0.02
N ALA A 93 5.23 0.50 0.94
CA ALA A 93 6.36 -0.36 0.58
C ALA A 93 5.87 -1.80 0.36
N ILE A 94 6.00 -2.28 -0.87
CA ILE A 94 5.60 -3.63 -1.28
C ILE A 94 6.76 -4.58 -1.00
N THR A 95 6.64 -5.37 0.07
CA THR A 95 7.69 -6.29 0.52
C THR A 95 7.15 -7.23 1.60
N ALA A 96 7.70 -8.44 1.67
CA ALA A 96 7.61 -9.28 2.88
C ALA A 96 8.92 -9.33 3.68
N SER A 97 9.85 -8.40 3.44
CA SER A 97 11.11 -8.27 4.17
C SER A 97 11.90 -9.58 4.17
N HIS A 98 12.07 -10.23 5.32
CA HIS A 98 12.82 -11.49 5.47
C HIS A 98 12.00 -12.76 5.21
N ASN A 99 10.70 -12.66 4.93
CA ASN A 99 9.87 -13.83 4.68
C ASN A 99 10.32 -14.57 3.39
N PRO A 100 10.10 -15.89 3.28
CA PRO A 100 10.43 -16.69 2.10
C PRO A 100 9.86 -16.14 0.78
N VAL A 101 10.38 -16.63 -0.36
CA VAL A 101 10.12 -16.06 -1.69
C VAL A 101 8.63 -16.06 -2.10
N GLN A 102 7.85 -17.04 -1.66
CA GLN A 102 6.41 -17.14 -1.93
C GLN A 102 5.57 -16.08 -1.19
N TRP A 103 6.17 -15.37 -0.23
CA TRP A 103 5.50 -14.31 0.51
C TRP A 103 5.67 -12.96 -0.19
N ASN A 104 4.66 -12.11 -0.05
CA ASN A 104 4.82 -10.67 -0.26
C ASN A 104 3.90 -9.92 0.73
N GLY A 105 3.85 -8.60 0.65
CA GLY A 105 3.03 -7.80 1.55
C GLY A 105 3.09 -6.32 1.28
N LEU A 106 2.37 -5.59 2.12
CA LEU A 106 2.23 -4.14 2.09
C LEU A 106 2.61 -3.60 3.46
N LYS A 107 3.58 -2.69 3.50
CA LYS A 107 3.87 -1.86 4.68
C LYS A 107 3.35 -0.45 4.44
N PHE A 108 2.65 0.11 5.42
CA PHE A 108 2.03 1.43 5.33
C PHE A 108 2.86 2.47 6.08
N ILE A 109 3.15 3.56 5.40
CA ILE A 109 4.01 4.66 5.84
C ILE A 109 3.14 5.92 5.94
N GLY A 110 3.26 6.67 7.03
CA GLY A 110 2.60 7.97 7.23
C GLY A 110 3.38 9.11 6.57
N GLY A 111 2.78 10.30 6.49
CA GLY A 111 3.40 11.47 5.87
C GLY A 111 4.66 11.99 6.60
N ASP A 112 4.94 11.49 7.80
CA ASP A 112 6.19 11.70 8.54
C ASP A 112 7.30 10.71 8.14
N GLY A 113 7.11 9.93 7.08
CA GLY A 113 8.08 8.92 6.63
C GLY A 113 8.19 7.69 7.53
N LEU A 114 7.46 7.63 8.65
CA LEU A 114 7.51 6.49 9.56
C LEU A 114 6.43 5.46 9.23
N PHE A 115 6.63 4.22 9.66
CA PHE A 115 5.52 3.25 9.62
C PHE A 115 4.37 3.75 10.48
N LEU A 116 3.14 3.49 10.04
CA LEU A 116 1.96 3.89 10.79
C LEU A 116 2.02 3.37 12.24
N PRO A 117 1.73 4.23 13.24
CA PRO A 117 1.67 3.79 14.63
C PRO A 117 0.50 2.81 14.82
N GLU A 118 0.56 2.01 15.89
CA GLU A 118 -0.41 0.94 16.16
C GLU A 118 -1.87 1.42 16.08
N LYS A 119 -2.18 2.60 16.63
CA LYS A 119 -3.51 3.21 16.56
C LYS A 119 -3.99 3.39 15.12
N ALA A 120 -3.12 3.89 14.24
CA ALA A 120 -3.44 4.13 12.84
C ALA A 120 -3.57 2.82 12.05
N VAL A 121 -2.70 1.84 12.31
CA VAL A 121 -2.80 0.49 11.73
C VAL A 121 -4.12 -0.19 12.12
N LYS A 122 -4.51 -0.10 13.40
CA LYS A 122 -5.79 -0.64 13.87
C LYS A 122 -6.97 0.01 13.16
N ALA A 123 -6.96 1.33 12.97
CA ALA A 123 -7.99 2.04 12.23
C ALA A 123 -8.01 1.64 10.73
N LEU A 124 -6.84 1.43 10.11
CA LEU A 124 -6.74 0.91 8.74
C LEU A 124 -7.37 -0.48 8.63
N PHE A 125 -7.03 -1.40 9.53
CA PHE A 125 -7.58 -2.76 9.49
C PHE A 125 -9.09 -2.78 9.76
N GLN A 126 -9.58 -1.95 10.68
CA GLN A 126 -11.03 -1.80 10.89
C GLN A 126 -11.76 -1.30 9.65
N ARG A 127 -11.19 -0.33 8.91
CA ARG A 127 -11.76 0.14 7.63
C ARG A 127 -11.74 -0.96 6.57
N ALA A 128 -10.64 -1.70 6.50
CA ALA A 128 -10.52 -2.85 5.62
C ALA A 128 -11.62 -3.89 5.90
N ASP A 129 -11.84 -4.23 7.17
CA ASP A 129 -12.84 -5.24 7.58
C ASP A 129 -14.28 -4.79 7.35
N ARG A 130 -14.58 -3.52 7.62
CA ARG A 130 -15.89 -2.93 7.34
C ARG A 130 -16.14 -2.70 5.85
N ARG A 131 -15.15 -2.98 5.00
CA ARG A 131 -15.16 -2.64 3.57
C ARG A 131 -15.55 -1.18 3.39
N GLN A 132 -14.99 -0.28 4.18
CA GLN A 132 -15.16 1.15 3.95
C GLN A 132 -14.27 1.54 2.78
N HIS A 133 -14.89 1.63 1.62
CA HIS A 133 -14.25 2.01 0.38
C HIS A 133 -15.09 3.07 -0.34
N HIS A 134 -14.40 3.93 -1.07
CA HIS A 134 -14.89 5.02 -1.88
C HIS A 134 -13.99 5.07 -3.11
N TYR A 135 -14.57 4.71 -4.26
CA TYR A 135 -13.93 4.95 -5.53
C TYR A 135 -14.29 6.34 -6.00
N ALA A 136 -13.31 7.06 -6.53
CA ALA A 136 -13.50 8.34 -7.15
C ALA A 136 -14.39 8.20 -8.41
N ASN A 137 -15.15 9.25 -8.73
CA ASN A 137 -15.86 9.29 -10.00
C ASN A 137 -14.88 9.39 -11.18
N TRP A 138 -15.35 9.12 -12.39
CA TRP A 138 -14.54 9.12 -13.61
C TRP A 138 -13.72 10.41 -13.84
N ASN A 139 -14.19 11.55 -13.31
CA ASN A 139 -13.57 12.88 -13.41
C ASN A 139 -12.77 13.29 -12.15
N GLU A 140 -12.66 12.40 -11.16
CA GLU A 140 -11.98 12.64 -9.88
C GLU A 140 -10.89 11.59 -9.63
N LEU A 141 -10.57 10.78 -10.64
CA LEU A 141 -9.50 9.79 -10.58
C LEU A 141 -8.18 10.48 -10.26
N GLY A 142 -7.35 9.79 -9.49
CA GLY A 142 -5.96 10.18 -9.33
C GLY A 142 -5.16 9.97 -10.62
N GLU A 143 -3.91 10.40 -10.61
CA GLU A 143 -2.97 10.13 -11.69
C GLU A 143 -1.64 9.63 -11.15
N GLU A 144 -0.89 8.95 -12.00
CA GLU A 144 0.50 8.64 -11.71
C GLU A 144 1.37 9.83 -12.12
N THR A 145 2.01 10.45 -11.15
CA THR A 145 2.95 11.54 -11.37
C THR A 145 4.35 10.97 -11.68
N PRO A 146 5.07 11.51 -12.67
CA PRO A 146 6.44 11.10 -12.98
C PRO A 146 7.43 11.29 -11.83
#